data_AF-A0A7S1HD87-F1
#
_entry.id   AF-A0A7S1HD87-F1
#
_cell.length_a   1.000
_cell.length_b   1.000
_cell.length_c   1.000
_cell.angle_alpha   90.00
_cell.angle_beta   90.00
_cell.angle_gamma   90.00
#
_symmetry.space_group_name_H-M   'P 1'
#
loop_
_entity.id
_entity.type
_entity.pdbx_description
1 polymer ?
#
loop_
_entity_poly.entity_id
_entity_poly.type
_entity_poly.pdbx_seq_one_letter_code
_entity_poly.pdbx_strand_id
1 'polypeptide(L)'
;MCVRCGTRRAYYGNKGEGVARFCGRHRLEGMQDVVNRMCGEEGCGKRPVFGDATTRRAEFCRAHAPSSHINVNTHQTHRPSPSHRSPSPPPEHNHPTPPYDEIEQSDHPSHVQRAFGGEAGKGLEGRTAAG
;
A
#
# COMPACT_ATOMS: atom_id res chain seq x y z
N MET A 1 14.82 5.16 -6.88
CA MET A 1 15.53 6.23 -6.15
C MET A 1 15.40 7.53 -6.94
N CYS A 2 15.23 8.68 -6.29
CA CYS A 2 15.06 9.96 -6.97
C CYS A 2 16.40 10.51 -7.43
N VAL A 3 16.52 10.89 -8.70
CA VAL A 3 17.77 11.42 -9.27
C VAL A 3 18.16 12.80 -8.75
N ARG A 4 17.20 13.58 -8.20
CA ARG A 4 17.45 14.95 -7.71
C ARG A 4 17.84 15.03 -6.24
N CYS A 5 17.28 14.17 -5.39
CA CYS A 5 17.53 14.22 -3.93
C CYS A 5 17.91 12.88 -3.32
N GLY A 6 18.08 11.83 -4.11
CA GLY A 6 18.47 10.51 -3.60
C GLY A 6 17.40 9.78 -2.79
N THR A 7 16.19 10.33 -2.62
CA THR A 7 15.15 9.62 -1.84
C THR A 7 14.81 8.27 -2.47
N ARG A 8 14.66 7.24 -1.63
CA ARG A 8 14.30 5.89 -2.09
C ARG A 8 12.90 5.85 -2.73
N ARG A 9 12.02 6.78 -2.32
CA ARG A 9 10.63 6.90 -2.74
C ARG A 9 10.50 7.73 -4.03
N ALA A 10 10.87 7.14 -5.16
CA ALA A 10 10.55 7.69 -6.47
C ALA A 10 9.25 7.06 -6.97
N TYR A 11 8.32 7.89 -7.44
CA TYR A 11 7.01 7.48 -7.95
C TYR A 11 6.76 8.00 -9.37
N TYR A 12 7.37 9.13 -9.72
CA TYR A 12 7.14 9.84 -10.97
C TYR A 12 8.21 9.52 -12.01
N GLY A 13 7.77 9.40 -13.27
CA GLY A 13 8.63 9.14 -14.42
C GLY A 13 8.02 9.66 -15.72
N ASN A 14 8.80 9.58 -16.80
CA ASN A 14 8.34 9.99 -18.13
C ASN A 14 7.22 9.07 -18.63
N LYS A 15 6.28 9.67 -19.38
CA LYS A 15 5.23 8.94 -20.08
C LYS A 15 5.87 7.92 -21.04
N GLY A 16 5.50 6.65 -20.90
CA GLY A 16 6.03 5.56 -21.73
C GLY A 16 7.31 4.87 -21.23
N GLU A 17 8.09 5.49 -20.33
CA GLU A 17 9.34 4.89 -19.84
C GLU A 17 9.06 3.84 -18.73
N GLY A 18 8.02 4.04 -17.93
CA GLY A 18 7.61 3.10 -16.87
C GLY A 18 8.56 3.02 -15.67
N VAL A 19 9.65 3.78 -15.69
CA VAL A 19 10.64 3.84 -14.60
C VAL A 19 10.42 5.10 -13.77
N ALA A 20 10.25 4.93 -12.45
CA ALA A 20 10.15 6.05 -11.54
C ALA A 20 11.54 6.58 -11.18
N ARG A 21 11.87 7.80 -11.63
CA ARG A 21 13.14 8.47 -11.32
C ARG A 21 12.98 9.72 -10.46
N PHE A 22 11.76 10.18 -10.23
CA PHE A 22 11.47 11.41 -9.50
C PHE A 22 10.51 11.15 -8.34
N CYS A 23 10.71 11.85 -7.23
CA CYS A 23 9.74 11.86 -6.13
C CYS A 23 8.70 12.96 -6.36
N GLY A 24 7.63 12.99 -5.56
CA GLY A 24 6.56 13.98 -5.72
C GLY A 24 7.02 15.44 -5.64
N ARG A 25 8.10 15.72 -4.89
CA ARG A 25 8.68 17.07 -4.82
C ARG A 25 9.48 17.46 -6.06
N HIS A 26 10.04 16.49 -6.77
CA HIS A 26 10.89 16.75 -7.93
C HIS A 26 10.27 16.22 -9.23
N ARG A 27 8.95 16.02 -9.26
CA ARG A 27 8.25 15.68 -10.50
C ARG A 27 8.32 16.89 -11.44
N LEU A 28 8.58 16.64 -12.72
CA LEU A 28 8.45 17.66 -13.75
C LEU A 28 7.03 17.66 -14.32
N GLU A 29 6.63 18.78 -14.94
CA GLU A 29 5.37 18.86 -15.67
C GLU A 29 5.34 17.81 -16.78
N GLY A 30 4.20 17.11 -16.90
CA GLY A 30 4.04 15.99 -17.83
C GLY A 30 4.53 14.63 -17.32
N MET A 31 5.14 14.54 -16.13
CA MET A 31 5.48 13.26 -15.52
C MET A 31 4.27 12.62 -14.84
N GLN A 32 4.10 11.31 -15.02
CA GLN A 32 3.03 10.55 -14.39
C GLN A 32 3.56 9.73 -13.21
N ASP A 33 2.71 9.49 -12.22
CA ASP A 33 2.99 8.48 -11.20
C ASP A 33 2.96 7.10 -11.87
N VAL A 34 4.13 6.49 -12.03
CA VAL A 34 4.24 5.17 -12.67
C VAL A 34 4.06 4.04 -11.66
N VAL A 35 4.08 4.33 -10.36
CA VAL A 35 4.00 3.37 -9.25
C VAL A 35 2.58 3.25 -8.72
N ASN A 36 1.95 4.37 -8.37
CA ASN A 36 0.59 4.44 -7.84
C ASN A 36 -0.37 4.95 -8.92
N ARG A 37 -0.47 4.19 -10.01
CA ARG A 37 -1.43 4.50 -11.07
C ARG A 37 -2.84 4.36 -10.52
N MET A 38 -3.68 5.32 -10.86
CA MET A 38 -5.11 5.33 -10.56
C MET A 38 -5.86 5.10 -11.87
N CYS A 39 -7.13 4.71 -11.76
CA CYS A 39 -8.00 4.63 -12.92
C CYS A 39 -8.02 5.99 -13.63
N GLY A 40 -7.99 6.01 -14.97
CA GLY A 40 -8.09 7.24 -15.77
C GLY A 40 -9.44 7.95 -15.70
N GLU A 41 -10.39 7.44 -14.90
CA GLU A 41 -11.70 8.05 -14.70
C GLU A 41 -11.62 9.09 -13.58
N GLU A 42 -12.19 10.26 -13.82
CA GLU A 42 -12.26 11.34 -12.84
C GLU A 42 -13.01 10.91 -11.56
N GLY A 43 -12.39 11.14 -10.40
CA GLY A 43 -12.94 10.71 -9.11
C GLY A 43 -12.82 9.21 -8.81
N CYS A 44 -12.25 8.40 -9.70
CA CYS A 44 -12.09 6.97 -9.45
C CYS A 44 -10.77 6.64 -8.73
N GLY A 45 -10.86 6.42 -7.41
CA GLY A 45 -9.72 5.97 -6.58
C GLY A 45 -9.32 4.49 -6.74
N LYS A 46 -9.88 3.77 -7.73
CA LYS A 46 -9.61 2.33 -7.93
C LYS A 46 -8.29 2.12 -8.68
N ARG A 47 -7.60 1.03 -8.35
CA ARG A 47 -6.38 0.62 -9.07
C ARG A 47 -6.74 0.15 -10.48
N PRO A 48 -6.01 0.61 -11.51
CA PRO A 48 -6.24 0.15 -12.87
C PRO A 48 -5.70 -1.27 -13.04
N VAL A 49 -6.44 -2.09 -13.79
CA VAL A 49 -6.07 -3.47 -14.13
C VAL A 49 -6.28 -3.77 -15.61
N PHE A 50 -7.04 -2.92 -16.32
CA PHE A 50 -7.29 -2.99 -17.75
C PHE A 50 -6.45 -1.96 -18.48
N GLY A 51 -5.93 -2.35 -19.64
CA GLY A 51 -4.92 -1.62 -20.37
C GLY A 51 -4.84 -2.03 -21.83
N ASP A 52 -4.03 -1.30 -22.57
CA ASP A 52 -3.64 -1.69 -23.93
C ASP A 52 -2.92 -3.04 -23.96
N ALA A 53 -3.36 -3.93 -24.86
CA ALA A 53 -2.75 -5.25 -25.03
C ALA A 53 -1.29 -5.16 -25.49
N THR A 54 -0.99 -4.14 -26.30
CA THR A 54 0.33 -3.90 -26.88
C THR A 54 1.32 -3.36 -25.85
N THR A 55 0.91 -2.36 -25.06
CA THR A 55 1.80 -1.71 -24.08
C THR A 55 1.82 -2.43 -22.72
N ARG A 56 0.83 -3.30 -22.48
CA ARG A 56 0.54 -3.95 -21.19
C ARG A 56 0.49 -2.95 -20.02
N ARG A 57 0.08 -1.71 -20.28
CA ARG A 57 -0.04 -0.66 -19.27
C ARG A 57 -1.47 -0.57 -18.78
N ALA A 58 -1.67 -0.79 -17.48
CA ALA A 58 -2.99 -0.63 -16.87
C ALA A 58 -3.33 0.86 -16.73
N GLU A 59 -4.44 1.27 -17.33
CA GLU A 59 -4.93 2.65 -17.34
C GLU A 59 -6.33 2.75 -16.73
N PHE A 60 -7.14 1.69 -16.83
CA PHE A 60 -8.52 1.68 -16.37
C PHE A 60 -8.80 0.57 -15.36
N CYS A 61 -9.72 0.82 -14.44
CA CYS A 61 -10.25 -0.22 -13.55
C CYS A 61 -11.28 -1.10 -14.29
N ARG A 62 -11.68 -2.23 -13.70
CA ARG A 62 -12.68 -3.13 -14.30
C ARG A 62 -14.01 -2.45 -14.65
N ALA A 63 -14.39 -1.43 -13.89
CA ALA A 63 -15.65 -0.72 -14.09
C ALA A 63 -15.59 0.30 -15.24
N HIS A 64 -14.40 0.85 -15.53
CA HIS A 64 -14.20 1.90 -16.53
C HIS A 64 -13.28 1.43 -17.66
N ALA A 65 -13.16 0.12 -17.83
CA ALA A 65 -12.33 -0.47 -18.87
C ALA A 65 -13.05 -0.33 -20.22
N PRO A 66 -12.41 0.28 -21.23
CA PRO A 66 -12.92 0.24 -22.59
C PRO A 66 -12.99 -1.21 -23.09
N SER A 67 -13.93 -1.51 -23.97
CA SER A 67 -14.07 -2.85 -24.59
C SER A 67 -12.83 -3.30 -25.37
N SER A 68 -11.97 -2.37 -25.79
CA SER A 68 -10.68 -2.65 -26.44
C SER A 68 -9.56 -3.04 -25.47
N HIS A 69 -9.72 -2.79 -24.18
CA HIS A 69 -8.66 -2.99 -23.19
C HIS A 69 -8.72 -4.39 -22.58
N ILE A 70 -7.56 -5.01 -22.43
CA ILE A 70 -7.43 -6.34 -21.81
C ILE A 70 -6.97 -6.22 -20.36
N ASN A 71 -7.17 -7.27 -19.56
CA ASN A 71 -6.57 -7.34 -18.23
C ASN A 71 -5.04 -7.54 -18.37
N VAL A 72 -4.28 -6.50 -18.04
CA VAL A 72 -2.82 -6.50 -18.16
C VAL A 72 -2.13 -6.88 -16.83
N ASN A 73 -2.89 -6.90 -15.72
CA ASN A 73 -2.40 -7.33 -14.41
C ASN A 73 -2.55 -8.84 -14.19
N THR A 74 -3.22 -9.54 -15.10
CA THR A 74 -3.09 -10.99 -15.18
C THR A 74 -1.70 -11.32 -15.72
N HIS A 75 -0.86 -11.90 -14.87
CA HIS A 75 0.15 -12.84 -15.32
C HIS A 75 -0.59 -13.96 -16.06
N GLN A 76 -0.92 -13.78 -17.34
CA GLN A 76 -1.24 -14.88 -18.24
C GLN A 76 0.07 -15.63 -18.48
N THR A 77 0.58 -16.28 -17.44
CA THR A 77 1.32 -17.49 -17.64
C THR A 77 0.33 -18.42 -18.32
N HIS A 78 0.63 -18.86 -19.54
CA HIS A 78 0.19 -20.17 -20.03
C HIS A 78 0.80 -21.26 -19.12
N ARG A 79 0.51 -21.18 -17.82
CA ARG A 79 0.70 -22.26 -16.89
C ARG A 79 -0.69 -22.87 -16.83
N PRO A 80 -0.91 -24.07 -17.39
CA PRO A 80 -2.16 -24.75 -17.14
C PRO A 80 -2.38 -24.73 -15.63
N SER A 81 -3.55 -24.26 -15.22
CA SER A 81 -4.01 -24.31 -13.84
C SER A 81 -3.69 -25.70 -13.30
N PRO A 82 -2.96 -25.86 -12.17
CA PRO A 82 -3.08 -27.10 -11.43
C PRO A 82 -4.50 -27.09 -10.88
N SER A 83 -5.40 -27.71 -11.64
CA SER A 83 -6.74 -28.04 -11.20
C SER A 83 -6.62 -28.78 -9.87
N HIS A 84 -7.29 -28.22 -8.85
CA HIS A 84 -7.52 -28.83 -7.53
C HIS A 84 -6.26 -29.10 -6.68
N ARG A 85 -5.83 -28.09 -5.92
CA ARG A 85 -5.50 -28.38 -4.52
C ARG A 85 -6.77 -28.19 -3.71
N SER A 86 -7.38 -29.30 -3.32
CA SER A 86 -8.41 -29.31 -2.27
C SER A 86 -7.90 -28.50 -1.07
N PRO A 87 -8.72 -27.63 -0.46
CA PRO A 87 -8.33 -27.00 0.78
C PRO A 87 -8.05 -28.10 1.81
N SER A 88 -6.86 -28.06 2.43
CA SER A 88 -6.57 -28.88 3.60
C SER A 88 -7.67 -28.63 4.64
N PRO A 89 -8.24 -29.67 5.29
CA PRO A 89 -9.19 -29.45 6.36
C PRO A 89 -8.54 -28.57 7.44
N PRO A 90 -9.29 -27.63 8.04
CA PRO A 90 -8.78 -26.90 9.20
C PRO A 90 -8.41 -27.90 10.30
N PRO A 91 -7.37 -27.64 11.10
CA PRO A 91 -7.04 -28.51 12.22
C PRO A 91 -8.25 -28.58 13.16
N GLU A 92 -8.72 -29.79 13.43
CA GLU A 92 -9.88 -30.06 14.29
C GLU A 92 -9.54 -29.67 15.73
N HIS A 93 -9.84 -28.43 16.10
CA HIS A 93 -9.77 -27.98 17.48
C HIS A 93 -11.08 -28.43 18.13
N ASN A 94 -11.03 -29.55 18.84
CA ASN A 94 -12.10 -30.00 19.74
C ASN A 94 -12.22 -29.01 20.90
N HIS A 95 -12.89 -27.89 20.66
CA HIS A 95 -13.38 -27.02 21.71
C HIS A 95 -14.90 -27.10 21.68
N PRO A 96 -15.54 -27.64 22.74
CA PRO A 96 -16.98 -27.55 22.86
C PRO A 96 -17.34 -26.07 22.94
N THR A 97 -18.06 -25.58 21.94
CA THR A 97 -18.70 -24.26 22.00
C THR A 97 -19.94 -24.44 22.87
N PRO A 98 -20.03 -23.80 24.04
CA PRO A 98 -21.27 -23.80 24.80
C PRO A 98 -22.35 -23.09 23.97
N PRO A 99 -23.62 -23.54 24.04
CA PRO A 99 -24.71 -22.93 23.30
C PRO A 99 -24.88 -21.46 23.68
N TYR A 100 -25.22 -20.68 22.66
CA TYR A 100 -25.22 -19.23 22.63
C TYR A 100 -26.41 -18.66 23.44
N ASP A 101 -26.27 -18.55 24.76
CA ASP A 101 -27.14 -17.72 25.60
C ASP A 101 -26.45 -17.47 26.93
N GLU A 102 -25.92 -16.25 27.12
CA GLU A 102 -25.95 -15.46 28.37
C GLU A 102 -25.07 -14.21 28.18
N ILE A 103 -25.72 -13.14 27.74
CA ILE A 103 -25.20 -11.78 27.87
C ILE A 103 -25.45 -11.36 29.32
N GLU A 104 -24.44 -11.50 30.18
CA GLU A 104 -24.46 -10.89 31.51
C GLU A 104 -23.56 -9.65 31.49
N GLN A 105 -24.20 -8.49 31.59
CA GLN A 105 -23.59 -7.19 31.83
C GLN A 105 -23.13 -7.10 33.28
N SER A 106 -21.83 -7.00 33.54
CA SER A 106 -21.26 -6.49 34.80
C SER A 106 -19.79 -6.12 34.53
N ASP A 107 -19.46 -4.83 34.35
CA ASP A 107 -19.22 -3.80 35.35
C ASP A 107 -17.91 -4.01 36.16
N HIS A 108 -17.05 -2.98 36.08
CA HIS A 108 -15.83 -2.71 36.86
C HIS A 108 -14.49 -3.42 36.48
N PRO A 109 -13.31 -2.86 36.83
CA PRO A 109 -12.78 -1.54 36.44
C PRO A 109 -11.23 -1.56 36.32
N SER A 110 -10.62 -0.38 36.33
CA SER A 110 -9.27 -0.08 36.85
C SER A 110 -8.05 -0.36 35.95
N HIS A 111 -7.69 0.67 35.18
CA HIS A 111 -6.50 1.50 35.45
C HIS A 111 -5.20 0.77 35.83
N VAL A 112 -4.18 0.84 34.97
CA VAL A 112 -2.87 1.38 35.41
C VAL A 112 -2.05 1.91 34.23
N GLN A 113 -1.38 3.02 34.51
CA GLN A 113 -0.80 4.03 33.64
C GLN A 113 0.51 3.66 32.93
N ARG A 114 0.68 4.31 31.77
CA ARG A 114 1.86 5.00 31.21
C ARG A 114 3.20 4.81 31.96
N ALA A 115 4.21 4.34 31.21
CA ALA A 115 5.62 4.66 31.49
C ALA A 115 6.21 5.40 30.28
N PHE A 116 6.47 6.70 30.46
CA PHE A 116 7.37 7.49 29.63
C PHE A 116 8.79 7.25 30.15
N GLY A 117 9.72 6.89 29.27
CA GLY A 117 11.16 6.89 29.55
C GLY A 117 11.89 7.77 28.53
N GLY A 118 11.99 9.07 28.81
CA GLY A 118 13.17 9.88 28.43
C GLY A 118 14.27 9.59 29.46
N GLU A 119 15.56 9.91 29.29
CA GLU A 119 16.25 10.81 28.39
C GLU A 119 17.75 10.62 28.68
N ALA A 120 18.60 10.59 27.65
CA ALA A 120 20.04 10.69 27.83
C ALA A 120 20.63 11.53 26.70
N GLY A 121 21.12 12.71 27.05
CA GLY A 121 22.06 13.46 26.24
C GLY A 121 21.72 14.95 26.12
N LYS A 122 22.48 15.78 26.84
CA LYS A 122 23.55 16.64 26.29
C LYS A 122 23.92 17.70 27.31
N GLY A 123 25.11 17.54 27.91
CA GLY A 123 25.84 18.68 28.45
C GLY A 123 26.40 19.48 27.27
N LEU A 124 26.23 20.81 27.31
CA LEU A 124 27.15 21.73 26.67
C LEU A 124 27.18 23.01 27.50
N GLU A 125 28.41 23.39 27.81
CA GLU A 125 28.90 24.52 28.56
C GLU A 125 28.50 25.92 28.05
N GLY A 126 28.63 26.89 28.95
CA GLY A 126 29.30 28.16 28.64
C GLY A 126 28.40 29.38 28.44
N ARG A 127 28.26 30.20 29.50
CA ARG A 127 27.95 31.63 29.36
C ARG A 127 28.72 32.43 30.41
N THR A 128 29.83 33.01 29.97
CA THR A 128 30.58 34.05 30.65
C THR A 128 29.75 35.33 30.74
N ALA A 129 29.87 36.03 31.86
CA ALA A 129 29.35 37.37 32.09
C ALA A 129 30.32 38.42 31.55
N ALA A 130 29.79 39.43 30.85
CA ALA A 130 30.42 40.74 30.66
C ALA A 130 29.42 41.72 30.03
N GLY A 131 29.38 42.95 30.57
CA GLY A 131 28.81 44.13 29.91
C GLY A 131 27.68 44.78 30.68
#